data_AF-A0A8T5F5N6-F1
#
_entry.id   AF-A0A8T5F5N6-F1
#
_cell.length_a   1.000
_cell.length_b   1.000
_cell.length_c   1.000
_cell.angle_alpha   90.00
_cell.angle_beta   90.00
_cell.angle_gamma   90.00
#
_symmetry.space_group_name_H-M   'P 1'
#
loop_
_entity.id
_entity.type
_entity.pdbx_description
1 polymer ?
#
loop_
_entity_poly.entity_id
_entity_poly.type
_entity_poly.pdbx_seq_one_letter_code
_entity_poly.pdbx_strand_id
1 'polypeptide(L)'
;MPKYIIKYDREGCIGAASCTVFSKRFTTAKDGKADLKGAKETDEELFELEVDEKELEELKESAKSCPVKVIKIYDEEGKQV
;
A
#
# COMPACT_ATOMS: atom_id res chain seq x y z
N MET A 1 -2.84 -18.71 -0.75
CA MET A 1 -4.01 -17.92 -1.18
C MET A 1 -3.80 -16.53 -0.65
N PRO A 2 -3.88 -15.49 -1.50
CA PRO A 2 -3.89 -14.11 -1.01
C PRO A 2 -5.10 -13.94 -0.10
N LYS A 3 -4.86 -13.42 1.10
CA LYS A 3 -5.90 -13.23 2.13
C LYS A 3 -6.25 -11.75 2.31
N TYR A 4 -5.39 -10.86 1.82
CA TYR A 4 -5.51 -9.43 2.05
C TYR A 4 -5.28 -8.65 0.77
N ILE A 5 -5.99 -7.55 0.63
CA ILE A 5 -5.90 -6.61 -0.49
C ILE A 5 -5.41 -5.28 0.06
N ILE A 6 -4.25 -4.84 -0.40
CA ILE A 6 -3.73 -3.51 -0.13
C ILE A 6 -4.23 -2.59 -1.21
N LYS A 7 -4.94 -1.53 -0.83
CA LYS A 7 -5.31 -0.44 -1.73
C LYS A 7 -4.46 0.77 -1.43
N TYR A 8 -3.77 1.27 -2.46
CA TYR A 8 -2.92 2.43 -2.38
C TYR A 8 -3.46 3.54 -3.28
N ASP A 9 -3.83 4.66 -2.67
CA ASP A 9 -4.21 5.89 -3.34
C ASP A 9 -2.96 6.75 -3.57
N ARG A 10 -2.53 6.80 -4.84
CA ARG A 10 -1.35 7.54 -5.25
C ARG A 10 -1.65 9.03 -5.43
N GLU A 11 -2.89 9.39 -5.77
CA GLU A 11 -3.31 10.78 -5.92
C GLU A 11 -3.08 11.56 -4.63
N GLY A 12 -3.57 11.02 -3.50
CA GLY A 12 -3.39 11.61 -2.17
C GLY A 12 -1.98 11.49 -1.57
N CYS A 13 -1.04 10.85 -2.26
CA CYS A 13 0.31 10.65 -1.75
C CYS A 13 1.12 11.96 -1.77
N ILE A 14 1.57 12.39 -0.58
CA ILE A 14 2.37 13.60 -0.39
C ILE A 14 3.90 13.38 -0.44
N GLY A 15 4.34 12.17 -0.81
CA GLY A 15 5.78 11.88 -0.95
C GLY A 15 6.58 11.80 0.37
N ALA A 16 5.94 11.43 1.48
CA ALA A 16 6.60 11.32 2.78
C ALA A 16 7.63 10.16 2.88
N ALA A 17 7.59 9.19 1.97
CA ALA A 17 8.45 8.01 1.91
C ALA A 17 8.52 7.14 3.19
N SER A 18 7.65 7.36 4.18
CA SER A 18 7.64 6.58 5.43
C SER A 18 7.32 5.09 5.21
N CYS A 19 6.46 4.79 4.24
CA CYS A 19 6.08 3.43 3.88
C CYS A 19 7.25 2.58 3.35
N THR A 20 8.28 3.17 2.74
CA THR A 20 9.42 2.42 2.18
C THR A 20 10.36 1.87 3.26
N VAL A 21 10.23 2.34 4.51
CA VAL A 21 11.05 1.89 5.64
C VAL A 21 10.61 0.51 6.12
N PHE A 22 9.31 0.25 6.11
CA PHE A 22 8.73 -0.96 6.70
C PHE A 22 8.51 -2.08 5.69
N SER A 23 8.25 -1.75 4.41
CA SER A 23 8.07 -2.75 3.36
C SER A 23 8.86 -2.43 2.11
N LYS A 24 9.49 -3.46 1.54
CA LYS A 24 10.20 -3.39 0.24
C LYS A 24 9.25 -3.27 -0.97
N ARG A 25 7.94 -3.44 -0.73
CA ARG A 25 6.90 -3.28 -1.75
C ARG A 25 6.72 -1.81 -2.14
N PHE A 26 6.96 -0.87 -1.23
CA PHE A 26 6.91 0.55 -1.55
C PHE A 26 8.28 1.06 -1.98
N THR A 27 8.31 1.85 -3.05
CA THR A 27 9.52 2.59 -3.46
C THR A 27 9.20 4.01 -3.86
N THR A 28 10.11 4.93 -3.58
CA THR A 28 9.98 6.32 -4.02
C THR A 28 10.22 6.43 -5.53
N ALA A 29 9.24 6.96 -6.24
CA ALA A 29 9.30 7.26 -7.65
C ALA A 29 10.00 8.61 -7.91
N LYS A 30 10.26 8.92 -9.19
CA LYS A 30 10.95 10.16 -9.58
C LYS A 30 10.14 11.43 -9.31
N ASP A 31 8.82 11.32 -9.24
CA ASP A 31 7.92 12.42 -8.88
C ASP A 31 7.82 12.63 -7.35
N GLY A 32 8.58 11.86 -6.57
CA GLY A 32 8.59 11.93 -5.10
C GLY A 32 7.47 11.16 -4.43
N LYS A 33 6.49 10.64 -5.17
CA LYS A 33 5.42 9.79 -4.63
C LYS A 33 5.93 8.35 -4.41
N ALA A 34 5.19 7.56 -3.64
CA ALA A 34 5.49 6.15 -3.50
C ALA A 34 4.85 5.37 -4.66
N ASP A 35 5.49 4.29 -5.10
CA ASP A 35 4.93 3.30 -6.02
C ASP A 35 4.86 1.95 -5.30
N LEU A 36 3.75 1.23 -5.51
CA LEU A 36 3.51 -0.09 -4.93
C LEU A 36 3.90 -1.19 -5.94
N LYS A 37 4.99 -1.90 -5.66
CA LYS A 37 5.55 -2.92 -6.56
C LYS A 37 4.68 -4.16 -6.65
N GLY A 38 4.35 -4.52 -7.90
CA GLY A 38 3.54 -5.68 -8.22
C GLY A 38 2.05 -5.46 -8.01
N ALA A 39 1.63 -4.23 -7.66
CA ALA A 39 0.23 -3.88 -7.64
C ALA A 39 -0.32 -3.75 -9.07
N LYS A 40 -1.62 -3.97 -9.18
CA LYS A 40 -2.39 -3.70 -10.37
C LYS A 40 -3.13 -2.39 -10.19
N GLU A 41 -3.04 -1.51 -11.18
CA GLU A 41 -3.88 -0.31 -11.24
C GLU A 41 -5.33 -0.74 -11.52
N THR A 42 -6.24 -0.39 -10.62
CA THR A 42 -7.67 -0.75 -10.72
C THR A 42 -8.54 0.43 -11.10
N ASP A 43 -8.07 1.65 -10.83
CA ASP A 43 -8.70 2.92 -11.18
C ASP A 43 -7.62 4.01 -11.28
N GLU A 44 -7.97 5.21 -11.73
CA GLU A 44 -7.03 6.32 -11.91
C GLU A 44 -6.28 6.63 -10.60
N GLU A 45 -4.95 6.47 -10.61
CA GLU A 45 -4.07 6.61 -9.43
C GLU A 45 -4.40 5.67 -8.24
N LEU A 46 -5.18 4.60 -8.44
CA LEU A 46 -5.51 3.60 -7.43
C LEU A 46 -4.89 2.23 -7.75
N PHE A 47 -4.10 1.73 -6.81
CA PHE A 47 -3.32 0.50 -6.97
C PHE A 47 -3.73 -0.56 -5.96
N GLU A 48 -3.95 -1.79 -6.41
CA GLU A 48 -4.30 -2.93 -5.56
C GLU A 48 -3.22 -4.02 -5.61
N LEU A 49 -2.82 -4.50 -4.43
CA LEU A 49 -1.88 -5.62 -4.28
C LEU A 49 -2.51 -6.70 -3.40
N GLU A 50 -2.60 -7.90 -3.96
CA GLU A 50 -2.98 -9.10 -3.21
C GLU A 50 -1.76 -9.66 -2.48
N VAL A 51 -1.89 -9.86 -1.16
CA VAL A 51 -0.80 -10.37 -0.31
C VAL A 51 -1.26 -11.47 0.63
N ASP A 52 -0.29 -12.24 1.09
CA ASP A 52 -0.49 -13.21 2.15
C ASP A 52 -0.23 -12.61 3.54
N GLU A 53 -0.44 -13.43 4.57
CA GLU A 53 -0.26 -13.04 5.97
C GLU A 53 1.20 -12.77 6.35
N LYS A 54 2.18 -13.25 5.57
CA LYS A 54 3.60 -13.03 5.85
C LYS A 54 4.04 -11.62 5.50
N GLU A 55 3.52 -11.08 4.39
CA GLU A 55 3.82 -9.71 3.97
C GLU A 55 2.89 -8.68 4.64
N LEU A 56 1.77 -9.13 5.22
CA LEU A 56 0.76 -8.29 5.84
C LEU A 56 1.32 -7.38 6.93
N GLU A 57 2.13 -7.90 7.84
CA GLU A 57 2.60 -7.13 9.00
C GLU A 57 3.51 -5.96 8.56
N GLU A 58 4.41 -6.19 7.60
CA GLU A 58 5.25 -5.13 7.01
C GLU A 58 4.40 -4.05 6.31
N LEU A 59 3.35 -4.48 5.60
CA LEU A 59 2.44 -3.58 4.88
C LEU A 59 1.50 -2.82 5.83
N LYS A 60 1.09 -3.42 6.93
CA LYS A 60 0.35 -2.75 8.02
C LYS A 60 1.18 -1.66 8.66
N GLU A 61 2.44 -1.93 8.99
CA GLU A 61 3.32 -0.89 9.55
C GLU A 61 3.57 0.23 8.52
N SER A 62 3.74 -0.14 7.24
CA SER A 62 3.80 0.85 6.15
C SER A 62 2.55 1.73 6.09
N ALA A 63 1.36 1.14 6.19
CA ALA A 63 0.09 1.85 6.19
C ALA A 63 -0.07 2.78 7.40
N LYS A 64 0.28 2.29 8.60
CA LYS A 64 0.25 3.09 9.85
C LYS A 64 1.21 4.27 9.81
N SER A 65 2.37 4.11 9.18
CA SER A 65 3.36 5.17 9.03
C SER A 65 2.95 6.28 8.06
N CYS A 66 1.89 6.09 7.27
CA CYS A 66 1.45 7.05 6.29
C CYS A 66 0.74 8.24 6.98
N PRO A 67 1.27 9.47 6.90
CA PRO A 67 0.68 10.63 7.58
C PRO A 67 -0.71 11.01 7.03
N VAL A 68 -0.97 10.67 5.77
CA VAL A 68 -2.23 10.98 5.04
C VAL A 68 -3.12 9.74 4.83
N LYS A 69 -2.75 8.58 5.38
CA LYS A 69 -3.55 7.34 5.39
C LYS A 69 -4.07 6.89 4.01
N VAL A 70 -3.25 7.05 2.97
CA VAL A 70 -3.59 6.65 1.59
C VAL A 70 -3.38 5.15 1.30
N ILE A 71 -2.83 4.40 2.26
CA ILE A 71 -2.68 2.95 2.17
C ILE A 71 -3.75 2.32 3.07
N LYS A 72 -4.65 1.54 2.47
CA LYS A 72 -5.74 0.82 3.14
C LYS A 72 -5.55 -0.67 2.95
N ILE A 73 -5.93 -1.46 3.95
CA ILE A 73 -5.77 -2.92 3.94
C ILE A 73 -7.14 -3.52 4.17
N TYR A 74 -7.54 -4.45 3.32
CA TYR A 74 -8.80 -5.18 3.42
C TYR A 74 -8.50 -6.67 3.57
N ASP A 75 -9.29 -7.35 4.38
CA ASP A 75 -9.29 -8.81 4.46
C ASP A 75 -10.10 -9.45 3.32
N GLU A 76 -10.12 -10.78 3.28
CA GLU A 76 -10.87 -11.58 2.32
C GLU A 76 -12.40 -11.36 2.37
N GLU A 77 -12.90 -10.84 3.49
CA GLU A 77 -14.32 -10.49 3.68
C GLU A 77 -14.62 -9.04 3.28
N GLY A 78 -13.60 -8.28 2.83
CA GLY A 78 -13.72 -6.89 2.40
C GLY A 78 -13.76 -5.88 3.57
N LYS A 79 -13.41 -6.30 4.78
CA LYS A 79 -13.35 -5.43 5.96
C LYS A 79 -11.96 -4.81 6.08
N GLN A 80 -11.93 -3.52 6.40
CA GLN A 80 -10.67 -2.80 6.60
C GLN A 80 -10.03 -3.19 7.94
N VAL A 81 -8.74 -3.51 7.92
CA VAL A 81 -7.93 -3.95 9.08
C VAL A 81 -6.76 -3.04 9.39
#